data_AF-A0A959RJP5-F1
#
_entry.id   AF-A0A959RJP5-F1
#
_cell.length_a   1.000
_cell.length_b   1.000
_cell.length_c   1.000
_cell.angle_alpha   90.00
_cell.angle_beta   90.00
_cell.angle_gamma   90.00
#
_symmetry.space_group_name_H-M   'P 1'
#
loop_
_entity.id
_entity.type
_entity.pdbx_description
1 polymer ?
#
loop_
_entity_poly.entity_id
_entity_poly.type
_entity_poly.pdbx_seq_one_letter_code
_entity_poly.pdbx_strand_id
1 'polypeptide(L)'
;MHNRKERKVKESNSTVKRTIEIESFDLGNIIREARIFKKFTQEVLARRSGTTKYYISRIENNGSDIRLKTLMRIVKEGLGGILKFSVDFDIKVKKTT
;
A
#
# COMPACT_ATOMS: atom_id res chain seq x y z
N MET A 1 -15.50 -39.64 28.84
CA MET A 1 -16.36 -38.44 28.88
C MET A 1 -15.78 -37.48 29.91
N HIS A 2 -15.22 -36.34 29.49
CA HIS A 2 -15.24 -35.04 30.17
C HIS A 2 -14.72 -34.00 29.17
N ASN A 3 -15.58 -33.06 28.81
CA ASN A 3 -15.44 -32.08 27.74
C ASN A 3 -15.50 -30.68 28.37
N ARG A 4 -14.51 -29.81 28.13
CA ARG A 4 -14.53 -28.34 28.31
C ARG A 4 -13.11 -27.84 28.03
N LYS A 5 -12.76 -27.32 26.85
CA LYS A 5 -13.16 -25.99 26.35
C LYS A 5 -13.12 -24.90 27.43
N GLU A 6 -12.03 -24.80 28.16
CA GLU A 6 -11.62 -23.55 28.82
C GLU A 6 -10.21 -23.20 28.35
N ARG A 7 -10.12 -22.44 27.26
CA ARG A 7 -10.01 -20.97 27.28
C ARG A 7 -8.66 -20.50 27.82
N LYS A 8 -7.66 -20.50 26.94
CA LYS A 8 -6.64 -19.44 26.81
C LYS A 8 -5.70 -19.72 25.63
N VAL A 9 -6.26 -19.86 24.43
CA VAL A 9 -5.49 -19.46 23.25
C VAL A 9 -5.64 -17.95 23.19
N LYS A 10 -4.81 -17.24 23.97
CA LYS A 10 -4.72 -15.79 23.92
C LYS A 10 -4.17 -15.46 22.53
N GLU A 11 -5.06 -15.06 21.65
CA GLU A 11 -4.76 -14.28 20.46
C GLU A 11 -3.85 -13.12 20.84
N SER A 12 -2.56 -13.26 20.59
CA SER A 12 -1.70 -12.09 20.36
C SER A 12 -1.80 -11.78 18.87
N ASN A 13 -2.89 -11.09 18.49
CA ASN A 13 -2.94 -10.32 17.25
C ASN A 13 -1.90 -9.18 17.36
N SER A 14 -0.62 -9.52 17.18
CA SER A 14 0.46 -8.56 17.01
C SER A 14 0.26 -7.90 15.65
N THR A 15 -0.56 -6.86 15.62
CA THR A 15 -0.63 -5.97 14.47
C THR A 15 0.71 -5.25 14.37
N VAL A 16 1.66 -5.87 13.67
CA VAL A 16 2.97 -5.26 13.37
C VAL A 16 2.72 -4.16 12.36
N LYS A 17 2.48 -2.96 12.87
CA LYS A 17 2.30 -1.73 12.10
C LYS A 17 3.68 -1.28 11.61
N ARG A 18 4.12 -1.82 10.47
CA ARG A 18 5.34 -1.36 9.80
C ARG A 18 5.07 -0.03 9.11
N THR A 19 5.69 1.03 9.61
CA THR A 19 5.86 2.28 8.86
C THR A 19 7.11 2.10 8.01
N ILE A 20 6.97 2.15 6.69
CA ILE A 20 8.10 2.09 5.77
C ILE A 20 8.46 3.56 5.46
N GLU A 21 9.59 4.04 5.97
CA GLU A 21 10.16 5.34 5.65
C GLU A 21 11.13 5.15 4.47
N ILE A 22 10.93 5.90 3.39
CA ILE A 22 11.51 5.57 2.08
C ILE A 22 12.24 6.79 1.53
N GLU A 23 13.55 6.78 1.70
CA GLU A 23 14.47 7.64 0.98
C GLU A 23 14.65 7.04 -0.42
N SER A 24 14.03 7.64 -1.44
CA SER A 24 14.35 7.40 -2.87
C SER A 24 13.74 6.15 -3.55
N PHE A 25 12.46 6.28 -3.89
CA PHE A 25 11.77 5.83 -5.13
C PHE A 25 12.03 4.41 -5.69
N ASP A 26 11.26 3.43 -5.19
CA ASP A 26 10.57 2.51 -6.10
C ASP A 26 9.14 2.22 -5.57
N LEU A 27 8.20 3.09 -5.96
CA LEU A 27 6.76 2.90 -5.71
C LEU A 27 6.25 1.52 -6.18
N GLY A 28 6.82 1.00 -7.27
CA GLY A 28 6.50 -0.32 -7.78
C GLY A 28 6.89 -1.42 -6.82
N ASN A 29 8.14 -1.38 -6.31
CA ASN A 29 8.62 -2.35 -5.33
C ASN A 29 7.83 -2.29 -4.02
N ILE A 30 7.47 -1.11 -3.53
CA ILE A 30 6.67 -0.97 -2.30
C ILE A 30 5.31 -1.65 -2.46
N ILE A 31 4.64 -1.42 -3.59
CA ILE A 31 3.36 -2.06 -3.91
C ILE A 31 3.53 -3.57 -4.01
N ARG A 32 4.62 -4.02 -4.67
CA ARG A 32 4.95 -5.44 -4.82
C ARG A 32 5.18 -6.14 -3.48
N GLU A 33 5.98 -5.54 -2.59
CA GLU A 33 6.26 -6.09 -1.26
C GLU A 33 5.00 -6.16 -0.41
N ALA A 34 4.21 -5.08 -0.38
CA ALA A 34 2.94 -5.06 0.33
C ALA A 34 1.97 -6.14 -0.21
N ARG A 35 1.94 -6.33 -1.53
CA ARG A 35 1.15 -7.39 -2.19
C ARG A 35 1.61 -8.78 -1.76
N ILE A 36 2.91 -9.05 -1.80
CA ILE A 36 3.50 -10.34 -1.41
C ILE A 36 3.25 -10.63 0.08
N PHE A 37 3.43 -9.63 0.95
CA PHE A 37 3.13 -9.74 2.37
C PHE A 37 1.67 -10.12 2.64
N LYS A 38 0.74 -9.57 1.85
CA LYS A 38 -0.68 -9.92 1.89
C LYS A 38 -1.02 -11.24 1.18
N LYS A 39 -0.03 -11.92 0.58
CA LYS A 39 -0.18 -13.15 -0.21
C LYS A 39 -1.15 -13.00 -1.39
N PHE A 40 -1.16 -11.84 -2.03
CA PHE A 40 -1.99 -11.59 -3.22
C PHE A 40 -1.20 -11.83 -4.50
N THR A 41 -1.87 -12.42 -5.49
CA THR A 41 -1.39 -12.36 -6.88
C THR A 41 -1.66 -10.98 -7.47
N GLN A 42 -1.03 -10.65 -8.60
CA GLN A 42 -1.28 -9.39 -9.29
C GLN A 42 -2.74 -9.28 -9.74
N GLU A 43 -3.37 -10.38 -10.16
CA GLU A 43 -4.78 -10.46 -10.51
C GLU A 43 -5.69 -10.15 -9.33
N VAL A 44 -5.39 -10.68 -8.15
CA VAL A 44 -6.18 -10.41 -6.93
C VAL A 44 -6.09 -8.93 -6.57
N LEU A 45 -4.88 -8.34 -6.59
CA LEU A 45 -4.71 -6.92 -6.32
C LEU A 45 -5.43 -6.06 -7.37
N ALA A 46 -5.35 -6.44 -8.64
CA ALA A 46 -6.01 -5.74 -9.73
C ALA A 46 -7.54 -5.69 -9.54
N ARG A 47 -8.15 -6.85 -9.26
CA ARG A 47 -9.59 -6.95 -8.99
C ARG A 47 -10.01 -6.10 -7.79
N ARG A 48 -9.25 -6.14 -6.69
CA ARG A 48 -9.53 -5.37 -5.48
C ARG A 48 -9.41 -3.86 -5.67
N SER A 49 -8.54 -3.42 -6.58
CA SER A 49 -8.23 -1.99 -6.79
C SER A 49 -8.97 -1.39 -8.01
N GLY A 50 -9.85 -2.16 -8.65
CA GLY A 50 -10.57 -1.75 -9.85
C GLY A 50 -9.65 -1.42 -11.02
N THR A 51 -8.69 -2.31 -11.32
CA THR A 51 -7.71 -2.14 -12.40
C THR A 51 -7.39 -3.48 -13.08
N THR A 52 -6.46 -3.50 -14.04
CA THR A 52 -6.05 -4.72 -14.76
C THR A 52 -4.77 -5.31 -14.18
N LYS A 53 -4.59 -6.63 -14.30
CA LYS A 53 -3.34 -7.33 -13.95
C LYS A 53 -2.14 -6.71 -14.67
N TYR A 54 -2.30 -6.42 -15.97
CA TYR A 54 -1.26 -5.78 -16.77
C TYR A 54 -0.84 -4.42 -16.17
N TYR A 55 -1.80 -3.60 -15.71
CA TYR A 55 -1.45 -2.31 -15.13
C TYR A 55 -0.75 -2.47 -13.76
N ILE A 56 -1.17 -3.43 -12.92
CA ILE A 56 -0.43 -3.79 -11.69
C ILE A 56 0.99 -4.23 -12.02
N SER A 57 1.17 -5.15 -12.97
CA SER A 57 2.50 -5.61 -13.37
C SER A 57 3.38 -4.48 -13.91
N ARG A 58 2.82 -3.56 -14.69
CA ARG A 58 3.56 -2.39 -15.19
C ARG A 58 4.02 -1.51 -14.02
N ILE A 59 3.13 -1.23 -13.07
CA ILE A 59 3.45 -0.43 -11.87
C ILE A 59 4.56 -1.09 -11.07
N GLU A 60 4.49 -2.41 -10.83
CA GLU A 60 5.47 -3.14 -10.03
C GLU A 60 6.85 -3.29 -10.70
N ASN A 61 6.94 -3.11 -12.03
CA ASN A 61 8.20 -3.30 -12.76
C ASN A 61 8.82 -1.98 -13.27
N ASN A 62 8.02 -0.95 -13.57
CA ASN A 62 8.45 0.30 -14.22
C ASN A 62 7.57 1.50 -13.79
N GLY A 63 7.09 1.51 -12.54
CA GLY A 63 5.97 2.33 -12.06
C GLY A 63 6.19 3.83 -11.93
N SER A 64 7.09 4.44 -12.70
CA SER A 64 7.38 5.87 -12.65
C SER A 64 6.19 6.76 -13.06
N ASP A 65 5.21 6.21 -13.79
CA ASP A 65 4.00 6.93 -14.21
C ASP A 65 2.71 6.25 -13.73
N ILE A 66 2.29 6.64 -12.52
CA ILE A 66 1.02 6.23 -11.91
C ILE A 66 0.21 7.47 -11.54
N ARG A 67 -1.05 7.51 -11.99
CA ARG A 67 -2.00 8.54 -11.57
C ARG A 67 -2.28 8.41 -10.06
N LEU A 68 -2.25 9.52 -9.33
CA LEU A 68 -2.49 9.54 -7.88
C LEU A 68 -3.80 8.82 -7.48
N LYS A 69 -4.90 9.04 -8.21
CA LYS A 69 -6.18 8.35 -7.95
C LYS A 69 -6.06 6.82 -8.05
N THR A 70 -5.23 6.31 -8.97
CA THR A 70 -4.96 4.88 -9.09
C THR A 70 -4.14 4.38 -7.91
N LEU A 71 -3.09 5.11 -7.54
CA LEU A 71 -2.26 4.78 -6.38
C LEU A 71 -3.12 4.72 -5.10
N MET A 72 -4.02 5.69 -4.90
CA MET A 72 -4.95 5.72 -3.77
C MET A 72 -5.86 4.48 -3.72
N ARG A 73 -6.43 4.04 -4.86
CA ARG A 73 -7.24 2.81 -4.90
C ARG A 73 -6.42 1.57 -4.59
N ILE A 74 -5.22 1.45 -5.17
CA ILE A 74 -4.31 0.32 -4.92
C ILE A 74 -3.97 0.22 -3.43
N VAL A 75 -3.63 1.34 -2.79
CA VAL A 75 -3.29 1.35 -1.37
C VAL A 75 -4.52 1.08 -0.51
N LYS A 76 -5.62 1.81 -0.71
CA LYS A 76 -6.79 1.76 0.18
C LYS A 76 -7.66 0.51 -0.03
N GLU A 77 -8.07 0.25 -1.26
CA GLU A 77 -9.00 -0.83 -1.61
C GLU A 77 -8.24 -2.14 -1.89
N GLY A 78 -7.13 -2.03 -2.61
CA GLY A 78 -6.26 -3.15 -2.96
C GLY A 78 -5.57 -3.78 -1.76
N LEU A 79 -4.76 -2.97 -1.06
CA LEU A 79 -3.85 -3.42 0.00
C LEU A 79 -4.42 -3.23 1.42
N GLY A 80 -5.49 -2.44 1.57
CA GLY A 80 -6.08 -2.12 2.88
C GLY A 80 -5.19 -1.20 3.73
N GLY A 81 -4.36 -0.38 3.08
CA GLY A 81 -3.44 0.57 3.70
C GLY A 81 -4.00 2.00 3.70
N ILE A 82 -3.17 2.93 4.18
CA ILE A 82 -3.45 4.36 4.19
C ILE A 82 -2.30 5.07 3.49
N LEU A 83 -2.59 5.80 2.41
CA LEU A 83 -1.61 6.65 1.74
C LEU A 83 -1.54 8.00 2.46
N LYS A 84 -0.33 8.38 2.89
CA LYS A 84 -0.03 9.71 3.42
C LYS A 84 1.07 10.32 2.55
N PHE A 85 0.89 11.56 2.11
CA PHE A 85 1.92 12.32 1.42
C PHE A 85 1.85 13.78 1.86
N SER A 86 2.99 14.45 1.87
CA SER A 86 3.12 15.89 2.06
C SER A 86 3.71 16.49 0.79
N VAL A 87 3.32 17.71 0.47
CA VAL A 87 3.93 18.48 -0.61
C VAL A 87 4.29 19.84 -0.03
N ASP A 88 5.59 20.12 -0.01
CA ASP A 88 6.13 21.38 0.50
C ASP A 88 6.59 22.25 -0.67
N PHE A 89 6.16 23.51 -0.68
CA PHE A 89 6.52 24.49 -1.71
C PHE A 89 7.23 25.68 -1.06
N ASP A 90 8.40 26.05 -1.57
CA ASP A 90 9.05 27.33 -1.25
C ASP A 90 8.66 28.36 -2.32
N ILE A 91 7.60 29.14 -2.06
CA ILE A 91 7.13 30.16 -2.99
C ILE A 91 7.74 31.51 -2.61
N LYS A 92 8.79 31.91 -3.34
CA LYS A 92 9.37 33.26 -3.23
C LYS A 92 8.47 34.28 -3.91
N VAL A 93 7.70 35.03 -3.12
CA VAL A 93 6.92 36.17 -3.62
C VAL A 93 7.90 37.27 -4.01
N LYS A 94 8.00 37.61 -5.30
CA LYS A 94 8.68 38.84 -5.72
C LYS A 94 7.87 40.02 -5.18
N LYS A 95 8.44 40.80 -4.27
CA LYS A 95 7.88 42.11 -3.91
C LYS A 95 7.87 42.95 -5.19
N THR A 96 6.68 43.21 -5.73
CA THR A 96 6.50 44.20 -6.78
C THR A 96 6.67 45.57 -6.13
N THR A 97 7.77 46.24 -6.45
CA THR A 97 7.97 47.67 -6.20
C THR A 97 7.20 48.45 -7.26
#